data_AF-A0A1I4NTE7-F1
#
_entry.id   AF-A0A1I4NTE7-F1
#
_cell.length_a   1.000
_cell.length_b   1.000
_cell.length_c   1.000
_cell.angle_alpha   90.00
_cell.angle_beta   90.00
_cell.angle_gamma   90.00
#
_symmetry.space_group_name_H-M   'P 1'
#
loop_
_entity.id
_entity.type
_entity.pdbx_description
1 polymer ?
#
loop_
_entity_poly.entity_id
_entity_poly.type
_entity_poly.pdbx_seq_one_letter_code
_entity_poly.pdbx_strand_id
1 'polypeptide(L)'
;MKKITFLITSLFALSFSAMIQAEERPDHFKGKPSETLEQAVANFSEYNGKLADLLAKDALSLQDLHQVHELTYTLENALEKLNAELTELANTLEAVHVASENGDAKTTKEQGARYLDTARKVIK
;
A
#
# COMPACT_ATOMS: atom_id res chain seq x y z
N MET A 1 -9.01 3.34 -76.31
CA MET A 1 -9.26 2.48 -75.13
C MET A 1 -8.40 2.98 -73.98
N LYS A 2 -8.94 2.89 -72.77
CA LYS A 2 -8.59 3.67 -71.56
C LYS A 2 -7.27 3.23 -70.89
N LYS A 3 -6.47 4.24 -70.50
CA LYS A 3 -5.75 4.42 -69.20
C LYS A 3 -4.60 3.41 -68.94
N ILE A 4 -3.53 3.70 -68.20
CA ILE A 4 -3.45 4.27 -66.85
C ILE A 4 -2.03 4.85 -66.66
N THR A 5 -1.94 6.16 -66.42
CA THR A 5 -0.75 6.82 -65.87
C THR A 5 -0.68 6.51 -64.37
N PHE A 6 0.39 5.88 -63.90
CA PHE A 6 0.57 5.61 -62.47
C PHE A 6 1.04 6.90 -61.78
N LEU A 7 0.09 7.58 -61.12
CA LEU A 7 0.36 8.73 -60.27
C LEU A 7 0.79 8.20 -58.90
N ILE A 8 2.07 8.35 -58.55
CA ILE A 8 2.56 8.06 -57.20
C ILE A 8 2.16 9.24 -56.31
N THR A 9 1.00 9.13 -55.67
CA THR A 9 0.60 10.00 -54.57
C THR A 9 1.35 9.57 -53.32
N SER A 10 2.41 10.31 -52.97
CA SER A 10 3.07 10.23 -51.67
C SER A 10 2.15 10.86 -50.62
N LEU A 11 1.50 10.01 -49.82
CA LEU A 11 0.66 10.43 -48.69
C LEU A 11 1.58 10.73 -47.51
N PHE A 12 1.89 12.00 -47.30
CA PHE A 12 2.59 12.48 -46.10
C PHE A 12 1.62 12.40 -44.93
N ALA A 13 1.59 11.25 -44.25
CA ALA A 13 0.84 11.07 -43.02
C ALA A 13 1.50 11.91 -41.92
N LEU A 14 0.92 13.09 -41.63
CA LEU A 14 1.21 13.82 -40.40
C LEU A 14 0.75 12.96 -39.22
N SER A 15 1.68 12.21 -38.65
CA SER A 15 1.51 11.60 -37.34
C SER A 15 1.45 12.72 -36.30
N PHE A 16 0.25 13.22 -36.02
CA PHE A 16 0.00 14.05 -34.85
C PHE A 16 0.06 13.14 -33.63
N SER A 17 1.27 12.83 -33.17
CA SER A 17 1.48 12.22 -31.86
C SER A 17 0.92 13.20 -30.84
N ALA A 18 -0.23 12.86 -30.26
CA ALA A 18 -0.74 13.55 -29.09
C ALA A 18 0.35 13.43 -28.01
N MET A 19 1.10 14.51 -27.81
CA MET A 19 1.86 14.74 -26.59
C MET A 19 0.83 14.74 -25.48
N ILE A 20 0.61 13.60 -24.84
CA ILE A 20 0.00 13.54 -23.53
C ILE A 20 1.01 14.29 -22.65
N GLN A 21 0.76 15.57 -22.40
CA GLN A 21 1.42 16.30 -21.33
C GLN A 21 1.24 15.44 -20.09
N ALA A 22 2.35 15.01 -19.49
CA ALA A 22 2.32 14.55 -18.11
C ALA A 22 1.76 15.73 -17.31
N GLU A 23 0.46 15.68 -17.02
CA GLU A 23 -0.17 16.56 -16.04
C GLU A 23 0.76 16.59 -14.83
N GLU A 24 1.18 17.79 -14.42
CA GLU A 24 1.83 18.00 -13.12
C GLU A 24 1.00 17.23 -12.11
N ARG A 25 1.55 16.13 -11.57
CA ARG A 25 0.83 15.32 -10.60
C ARG A 25 0.44 16.27 -9.49
N PRO A 26 -0.86 16.39 -9.16
CA PRO A 26 -1.29 17.19 -8.02
C PRO A 26 -0.43 16.83 -6.81
N ASP A 27 -0.05 17.85 -6.03
CA ASP A 27 0.74 17.70 -4.81
C ASP A 27 0.29 16.44 -4.06
N HIS A 28 1.19 15.46 -3.93
CA HIS A 28 0.89 14.22 -3.23
C HIS A 28 0.51 14.55 -1.79
N PHE A 29 -0.73 14.27 -1.42
CA PHE A 29 -1.20 14.45 -0.04
C PHE A 29 -0.28 13.65 0.89
N LYS A 30 0.08 14.23 2.04
CA LYS A 30 0.94 13.55 3.02
C LYS A 30 0.07 12.88 4.07
N GLY A 31 0.02 11.56 4.03
CA GLY A 31 -0.61 10.76 5.07
C GLY A 31 0.02 11.01 6.45
N LYS A 32 -0.73 10.72 7.51
CA LYS A 32 -0.21 10.80 8.88
C LYS A 32 0.96 9.81 9.04
N PRO A 33 2.04 10.19 9.74
CA PRO A 33 3.19 9.30 9.91
C PRO A 33 2.87 8.11 10.82
N SER A 34 3.57 6.99 10.58
CA SER A 34 3.50 5.73 11.32
C SER A 34 4.92 5.26 11.67
N GLU A 35 5.62 5.99 12.54
CA GLU A 35 7.03 5.76 12.87
C GLU A 35 7.23 4.60 13.85
N THR A 36 6.21 4.30 14.67
CA THR A 36 6.21 3.16 15.61
C THR A 36 5.10 2.16 15.28
N LEU A 37 5.24 0.94 15.79
CA LEU A 37 4.19 -0.07 15.65
C LEU A 37 2.85 0.41 16.24
N GLU A 38 2.88 1.04 17.41
CA GLU A 38 1.68 1.55 18.07
C GLU A 38 0.99 2.64 17.24
N GLN A 39 1.77 3.53 16.62
CA GLN A 39 1.24 4.53 15.68
C GLN A 39 0.63 3.87 14.45
N ALA A 40 1.32 2.87 13.87
CA ALA A 40 0.85 2.15 12.70
C ALA A 40 -0.48 1.41 12.98
N VAL A 41 -0.58 0.69 14.09
CA VAL A 41 -1.82 0.01 14.51
C VAL A 41 -2.95 1.02 14.74
N ALA A 42 -2.67 2.13 15.43
CA ALA A 42 -3.67 3.17 15.69
C ALA A 42 -4.18 3.80 14.39
N ASN A 43 -3.27 4.21 13.50
CA ASN A 43 -3.60 4.79 12.21
C ASN A 43 -4.35 3.79 11.33
N PHE A 44 -3.89 2.54 11.26
CA PHE A 44 -4.54 1.49 10.49
C PHE A 44 -5.98 1.23 10.97
N SER A 45 -6.19 1.11 12.28
CA SER A 45 -7.52 0.87 12.84
C SER A 45 -8.47 2.06 12.63
N GLU A 46 -8.03 3.28 12.98
CA GLU A 46 -8.85 4.48 12.88
C GLU A 46 -9.24 4.78 11.43
N TYR A 47 -8.29 4.70 10.51
CA TYR A 47 -8.53 5.08 9.11
C TYR A 47 -9.27 4.01 8.32
N ASN A 48 -9.15 2.73 8.70
CA ASN A 48 -10.04 1.70 8.14
C ASN A 48 -11.50 1.91 8.60
N GLY A 49 -11.73 2.39 9.82
CA GLY A 49 -13.07 2.78 10.25
C GLY A 49 -13.66 3.90 9.38
N LYS A 50 -12.88 4.97 9.17
CA LYS A 50 -13.27 6.08 8.29
C LYS A 50 -13.52 5.64 6.84
N LEU A 51 -12.66 4.76 6.32
CA LEU A 51 -12.83 4.18 4.99
C LEU A 51 -14.12 3.37 4.91
N ALA A 52 -14.39 2.51 5.91
CA ALA A 52 -15.62 1.73 5.96
C ALA A 52 -16.87 2.60 5.97
N ASP A 53 -16.87 3.70 6.74
CA ASP A 53 -17.99 4.64 6.79
C ASP A 53 -18.27 5.30 5.43
N LEU A 54 -17.22 5.66 4.67
CA LEU A 54 -17.37 6.20 3.32
C LEU A 54 -17.92 5.14 2.35
N LEU A 55 -17.40 3.92 2.43
CA LEU A 55 -17.78 2.82 1.55
C LEU A 55 -19.17 2.25 1.85
N ALA A 56 -19.76 2.55 3.01
CA ALA A 56 -21.11 2.15 3.38
C ALA A 56 -22.22 2.97 2.68
N LYS A 57 -21.87 4.03 1.94
CA LYS A 57 -22.83 4.85 1.19
C LYS A 57 -23.35 4.12 -0.05
N ASP A 58 -24.63 4.31 -0.39
CA ASP A 58 -25.25 3.71 -1.60
C ASP A 58 -24.55 4.15 -2.90
N ALA A 59 -24.00 5.37 -2.93
CA ALA A 59 -23.23 5.90 -4.03
C ALA A 59 -22.13 6.85 -3.50
N LEU A 60 -20.98 6.86 -4.18
CA LEU A 60 -19.86 7.75 -3.86
C LEU A 60 -19.88 8.99 -4.75
N SER A 61 -19.87 10.16 -4.13
CA SER A 61 -19.65 11.43 -4.83
C SER A 61 -18.17 11.62 -5.19
N LEU A 62 -17.86 12.60 -6.03
CA LEU A 62 -16.46 12.99 -6.30
C LEU A 62 -15.72 13.42 -5.02
N GLN A 63 -16.42 14.04 -4.08
CA GLN A 63 -15.85 14.40 -2.78
C GLN A 63 -15.52 13.16 -1.94
N ASP A 64 -16.36 12.14 -1.96
CA ASP A 64 -16.11 10.89 -1.25
C ASP A 64 -14.89 10.16 -1.82
N LEU A 65 -14.77 10.12 -3.15
CA LEU A 65 -13.59 9.53 -3.82
C LEU A 65 -12.30 10.29 -3.47
N HIS A 66 -12.36 11.62 -3.39
CA HIS A 66 -11.23 12.42 -2.94
C HIS A 66 -10.86 12.14 -1.47
N GLN A 67 -11.85 12.01 -0.59
CA GLN A 67 -11.60 11.65 0.81
C GLN A 67 -11.00 10.25 0.94
N VAL A 68 -11.50 9.27 0.18
CA VAL A 68 -10.89 7.93 0.11
C VAL A 68 -9.42 8.04 -0.29
N HIS A 69 -9.11 8.82 -1.34
CA HIS A 69 -7.74 9.05 -1.78
C HIS A 69 -6.85 9.64 -0.67
N GLU A 70 -7.31 10.66 0.06
CA GLU A 70 -6.55 11.24 1.17
C GLU A 70 -6.35 10.25 2.34
N LEU A 71 -7.39 9.48 2.69
CA LEU A 71 -7.29 8.45 3.73
C LEU A 71 -6.28 7.37 3.35
N THR A 72 -6.21 6.99 2.07
CA THR A 72 -5.31 5.92 1.62
C THR A 72 -3.84 6.24 1.87
N TYR A 73 -3.40 7.49 1.80
CA TYR A 73 -2.01 7.84 2.15
C TYR A 73 -1.65 7.50 3.61
N THR A 74 -2.58 7.70 4.55
CA THR A 74 -2.32 7.34 5.95
C THR A 74 -2.33 5.82 6.15
N LEU A 75 -3.23 5.13 5.45
CA LEU A 75 -3.29 3.67 5.45
C LEU A 75 -2.03 3.05 4.83
N GLU A 76 -1.49 3.62 3.76
CA GLU A 76 -0.24 3.21 3.13
C GLU A 76 0.94 3.33 4.10
N ASN A 77 1.11 4.49 4.75
CA ASN A 77 2.15 4.67 5.78
C ASN A 77 2.02 3.65 6.92
N ALA A 78 0.79 3.37 7.36
CA ALA A 78 0.53 2.40 8.42
C ALA A 78 0.85 0.96 7.95
N LEU A 79 0.44 0.58 6.74
CA LEU A 79 0.71 -0.73 6.16
C LEU A 79 2.21 -0.96 5.95
N GLU A 80 2.95 0.04 5.47
CA GLU A 80 4.41 -0.04 5.32
C GLU A 80 5.07 -0.40 6.65
N LYS A 81 4.74 0.35 7.71
CA LYS A 81 5.29 0.07 9.04
C LYS A 81 4.85 -1.29 9.58
N LEU A 82 3.57 -1.65 9.45
CA LEU A 82 3.07 -2.96 9.88
C LEU A 82 3.78 -4.11 9.16
N ASN A 83 4.01 -3.99 7.85
CA ASN A 83 4.72 -5.01 7.09
C ASN A 83 6.16 -5.20 7.58
N ALA A 84 6.87 -4.11 7.86
CA ALA A 84 8.22 -4.17 8.41
C ALA A 84 8.23 -4.84 9.81
N GLU A 85 7.33 -4.42 10.69
CA GLU A 85 7.23 -4.95 12.07
C GLU A 85 6.80 -6.43 12.09
N LEU A 86 5.86 -6.83 11.22
CA LEU A 86 5.40 -8.21 11.13
C LEU A 86 6.44 -9.15 10.51
N THR A 87 7.28 -8.64 9.61
CA THR A 87 8.44 -9.40 9.10
C THR A 87 9.40 -9.72 10.24
N GLU A 88 9.71 -8.74 11.08
CA GLU A 88 10.59 -8.96 12.24
C GLU A 88 9.93 -9.84 13.32
N LEU A 89 8.62 -9.73 13.49
CA LEU A 89 7.85 -10.62 14.36
C LEU A 89 7.93 -12.07 13.90
N ALA A 90 7.84 -12.32 12.59
CA ALA A 90 7.99 -13.66 12.01
C ALA A 90 9.39 -14.22 12.24
N ASN A 91 10.45 -13.41 12.07
CA ASN A 91 11.82 -13.81 12.40
C ASN A 91 11.98 -14.17 13.88
N THR A 92 11.35 -13.40 14.76
CA THR A 92 11.36 -13.67 16.20
C THR A 92 10.66 -14.99 16.52
N LEU A 93 9.53 -15.28 15.85
CA LEU A 93 8.83 -16.56 16.00
C LEU A 93 9.66 -17.74 15.48
N GLU A 94 10.36 -17.56 14.37
CA GLU A 94 11.25 -18.58 13.82
C GLU A 94 12.38 -18.94 14.80
N ALA A 95 12.94 -17.95 15.50
CA ALA A 95 13.92 -18.19 16.55
C ALA A 95 13.34 -19.05 17.70
N VAL A 96 12.06 -18.87 18.04
CA VAL A 96 11.36 -19.74 19.01
C VAL A 96 11.27 -21.17 18.48
N HIS A 97 10.85 -21.31 17.23
CA HIS A 97 10.70 -22.59 16.54
C HIS A 97 12.01 -23.37 16.53
N VAL A 98 13.07 -22.81 15.95
CA VAL A 98 14.39 -23.44 15.86
C VAL A 98 14.99 -23.75 17.23
N ALA A 99 14.87 -22.85 18.21
CA ALA A 99 15.35 -23.12 19.56
C ALA A 99 14.63 -24.31 20.22
N SER A 100 13.32 -24.43 19.99
CA SER A 100 12.52 -25.53 20.54
C SER A 100 12.91 -26.88 19.94
N GLU A 101 13.23 -26.94 18.65
CA GLU A 101 13.70 -28.15 17.98
C GLU A 101 15.06 -28.62 18.49
N ASN A 102 15.92 -27.67 18.84
CA ASN A 102 17.26 -27.95 19.38
C ASN A 102 17.27 -28.23 20.89
N GLY A 103 16.11 -28.18 21.56
CA GLY A 103 16.01 -28.35 23.01
C GLY A 103 16.58 -27.18 23.82
N ASP A 104 16.78 -26.01 23.23
CA ASP A 104 17.26 -24.80 23.92
C ASP A 104 16.09 -24.09 24.64
N ALA A 105 15.76 -24.59 25.83
CA ALA A 105 14.66 -24.08 26.63
C ALA A 105 14.82 -22.60 27.06
N LYS A 106 16.05 -22.09 27.17
CA LYS A 106 16.29 -20.69 27.55
C LYS A 106 15.90 -19.77 26.40
N THR A 107 16.44 -20.02 25.21
CA THR A 107 16.16 -19.21 24.03
C THR A 107 14.69 -19.28 23.63
N THR A 108 14.06 -20.47 23.69
CA THR A 108 12.62 -20.62 23.44
C THR A 108 11.79 -19.70 24.34
N LYS A 109 12.11 -19.63 25.65
CA LYS A 109 11.38 -18.77 26.59
C LYS A 109 11.61 -17.28 26.31
N GLU A 110 12.86 -16.88 26.09
CA GLU A 110 13.23 -15.48 25.89
C GLU A 110 12.63 -14.92 24.60
N GLN A 111 12.81 -15.61 23.47
CA GLN A 111 12.23 -15.17 22.19
C GLN A 111 10.72 -15.30 22.18
N GLY A 112 10.15 -16.31 22.85
CA GLY A 112 8.70 -16.47 22.98
C GLY A 112 8.05 -15.31 23.73
N ALA A 113 8.68 -14.83 24.81
CA ALA A 113 8.21 -13.66 25.53
C ALA A 113 8.26 -12.39 24.65
N ARG A 114 9.35 -12.19 23.89
CA ARG A 114 9.49 -11.06 22.95
C ARG A 114 8.44 -11.10 21.84
N TYR A 115 8.25 -12.27 21.23
CA TYR A 115 7.22 -12.48 20.21
C TYR A 115 5.83 -12.11 20.76
N LEU A 116 5.46 -12.63 21.93
CA LEU A 116 4.14 -12.40 22.52
C LEU A 116 3.92 -10.95 22.93
N ASP A 117 4.96 -10.22 23.37
CA ASP A 117 4.87 -8.80 23.68
C ASP A 117 4.48 -8.00 22.42
N THR A 118 5.19 -8.21 21.31
CA THR A 118 4.91 -7.52 20.05
C THR A 118 3.59 -7.97 19.41
N ALA A 119 3.30 -9.27 19.36
CA ALA A 119 2.09 -9.81 18.74
C ALA A 119 0.80 -9.23 19.34
N ARG A 120 0.79 -9.03 20.68
CA ARG A 120 -0.34 -8.43 21.40
C ARG A 120 -0.56 -6.95 21.12
N LYS A 121 0.42 -6.26 20.54
CA LYS A 121 0.24 -4.87 20.10
C LYS A 121 -0.53 -4.78 18.79
N VAL A 122 -0.43 -5.81 17.95
CA VAL A 122 -1.07 -5.88 16.62
C VAL A 122 -2.49 -6.42 16.71
N ILE A 123 -2.69 -7.49 17.49
CA ILE A 123 -4.01 -8.10 17.69
C ILE A 123 -4.67 -7.44 18.90
N LYS A 124 -5.68 -6.61 18.66
CA LYS A 124 -6.59 -6.10 19.70
C LYS A 124 -7.94 -6.77 19.61
#